data_AF-A0A7V2Y2C4-F1
#
_entry.id   AF-A0A7V2Y2C4-F1
#
_cell.length_a   1.000
_cell.length_b   1.000
_cell.length_c   1.000
_cell.angle_alpha   90.00
_cell.angle_beta   90.00
_cell.angle_gamma   90.00
#
_symmetry.space_group_name_H-M   'P 1'
#
loop_
_entity.id
_entity.type
_entity.pdbx_description
1 polymer ?
#
loop_
_entity_poly.entity_id
_entity_poly.type
_entity_poly.pdbx_seq_one_letter_code
_entity_poly.pdbx_strand_id
1 'polypeptide(L)'
;MRLVIPPKRRETVIVLCVFILAAFGGAWYFFALGALPAGSTADWFGPSAMWAMGRGFIAPNLETKEWAESPETKAFREFLSLERASLNPEDIPETLRTTPVGPFHRLHCYLFYSVAATWKIEPVA
;
A
#
# COMPACT_ATOMS: atom_id res chain seq x y z
N MET A 1 39.37 4.79 10.82
CA MET A 1 38.34 5.66 11.43
C MET A 1 36.98 5.03 11.14
N ARG A 2 36.35 4.34 12.10
CA ARG A 2 35.02 3.74 11.89
C ARG A 2 33.98 4.86 11.99
N LEU A 3 33.27 5.14 10.90
CA LEU A 3 32.14 6.06 10.91
C LEU A 3 31.07 5.47 11.83
N VAL A 4 31.00 5.95 13.07
CA VAL A 4 29.91 5.64 13.99
C VAL A 4 28.72 6.48 13.55
N ILE A 5 27.92 5.91 12.66
CA ILE A 5 26.68 6.52 12.22
C ILE A 5 25.71 6.46 13.42
N PRO A 6 25.16 7.60 13.88
CA PRO A 6 24.21 7.60 15.00
C PRO A 6 23.02 6.68 14.66
N PRO A 7 22.45 5.97 15.64
CA PRO A 7 21.50 4.87 15.40
C PRO A 7 20.32 5.29 14.51
N LYS A 8 19.75 6.48 14.73
CA LYS A 8 18.70 7.06 13.89
C LYS A 8 19.12 7.20 12.41
N ARG A 9 20.35 7.64 12.15
CA ARG A 9 20.87 7.84 10.78
C ARG A 9 21.17 6.49 10.11
N ARG A 10 21.52 5.46 10.88
CA ARG A 10 21.68 4.09 10.37
C ARG A 10 20.33 3.46 10.01
N GLU A 11 19.32 3.63 10.86
CA GLU A 11 17.95 3.19 10.60
C GLU A 11 17.37 3.85 9.35
N THR A 12 17.53 5.18 9.20
CA THR A 12 17.10 5.90 8.00
C THR A 12 17.76 5.35 6.73
N VAL A 13 19.08 5.09 6.77
CA VAL A 13 19.80 4.53 5.61
C VAL A 13 19.29 3.13 5.28
N ILE A 14 19.04 2.28 6.29
CA ILE A 14 18.49 0.94 6.07
C ILE A 14 17.10 1.02 5.45
N VAL A 15 16.21 1.86 5.97
CA VAL A 15 14.86 2.07 5.43
C VAL A 15 14.92 2.55 3.99
N LEU A 16 15.80 3.51 3.69
CA LEU A 16 15.99 4.03 2.34
C LEU A 16 16.50 2.95 1.38
N CYS A 17 17.49 2.15 1.79
CA CYS A 17 17.99 1.04 0.98
C CYS A 17 16.92 -0.02 0.72
N VAL A 18 16.12 -0.39 1.73
CA VAL A 18 15.01 -1.34 1.58
C VAL A 18 13.95 -0.78 0.63
N PHE A 19 13.62 0.51 0.76
CA PHE A 19 12.66 1.18 -0.13
C PHE A 19 13.14 1.17 -1.58
N ILE A 20 14.40 1.52 -1.83
CA ILE A 20 15.00 1.52 -3.17
C ILE A 20 14.99 0.09 -3.76
N LEU A 21 15.42 -0.91 -2.99
CA LEU A 21 15.42 -2.31 -3.44
C LEU A 21 14.00 -2.82 -3.73
N ALA A 22 13.01 -2.43 -2.93
CA ALA A 22 11.62 -2.78 -3.16
C ALA A 22 11.07 -2.10 -4.43
N ALA A 23 11.36 -0.82 -4.65
CA ALA A 23 10.97 -0.09 -5.85
C ALA A 23 11.58 -0.71 -7.12
N PHE A 24 12.88 -1.00 -7.11
CA PHE A 24 13.54 -1.69 -8.23
C PHE A 24 13.03 -3.12 -8.43
N GLY A 25 12.78 -3.86 -7.34
CA GLY A 25 12.19 -5.20 -7.40
C GLY A 25 10.79 -5.20 -7.99
N GLY A 26 9.95 -4.24 -7.60
CA GLY A 26 8.60 -4.05 -8.14
C GLY A 26 8.62 -3.65 -9.61
N ALA A 27 9.49 -2.71 -10.00
CA ALA A 27 9.66 -2.31 -11.39
C ALA A 27 10.16 -3.49 -12.25
N TRP A 28 11.18 -4.20 -11.80
CA TRP A 28 11.67 -5.41 -12.48
C TRP A 28 10.56 -6.45 -12.63
N TYR A 29 9.82 -6.74 -11.55
CA TYR A 29 8.70 -7.70 -11.58
C TYR A 29 7.66 -7.29 -12.63
N PHE A 30 7.28 -6.02 -12.67
CA PHE A 30 6.32 -5.48 -13.65
C PHE A 30 6.83 -5.63 -15.09
N PHE A 31 8.08 -5.26 -15.36
CA PHE A 31 8.66 -5.32 -16.71
C PHE A 31 9.04 -6.75 -17.16
N ALA A 32 9.44 -7.62 -16.25
CA ALA A 32 9.93 -8.97 -16.57
C ALA A 32 8.83 -10.03 -16.64
N LEU A 33 7.80 -9.93 -15.79
CA LEU A 33 6.72 -10.92 -15.72
C LEU A 33 5.41 -10.44 -16.39
N GLY A 34 5.38 -9.21 -16.88
CA GLY A 34 4.40 -8.74 -17.86
C GLY A 34 2.99 -8.49 -17.33
N ALA A 35 2.66 -8.91 -16.11
CA ALA A 35 1.43 -8.53 -15.44
C ALA A 35 1.52 -8.86 -13.94
N LEU A 36 0.90 -8.03 -13.10
CA LEU A 36 0.41 -8.53 -11.82
C LEU A 36 -0.57 -9.69 -12.12
N PRO A 37 -0.70 -10.70 -11.23
CA PRO A 37 -1.74 -11.71 -11.40
C PRO A 37 -3.11 -11.04 -11.65
N ALA A 38 -4.04 -11.74 -12.30
CA ALA A 38 -5.37 -11.19 -12.53
C ALA A 38 -5.98 -10.71 -11.19
N GLY A 39 -6.27 -9.42 -11.10
CA GLY A 39 -6.70 -8.75 -9.87
C GLY A 39 -6.76 -7.24 -10.11
N SER A 40 -7.70 -6.57 -9.46
CA SER A 40 -7.83 -5.12 -9.54
C SER A 40 -6.67 -4.42 -8.81
N THR A 41 -6.37 -3.18 -9.16
CA THR A 41 -5.43 -2.32 -8.41
C THR A 41 -5.81 -2.29 -6.92
N ALA A 42 -7.10 -2.40 -6.61
CA ALA A 42 -7.61 -2.48 -5.26
C ALA A 42 -7.24 -3.78 -4.54
N ASP A 43 -7.26 -4.93 -5.22
CA ASP A 43 -6.87 -6.22 -4.65
C ASP A 43 -5.37 -6.25 -4.31
N TRP A 44 -4.56 -5.57 -5.13
CA TRP A 44 -3.12 -5.47 -4.90
C TRP A 44 -2.79 -4.48 -3.80
N PHE A 45 -3.28 -3.24 -3.89
CA PHE A 45 -2.79 -2.13 -3.06
C PHE A 45 -3.74 -1.68 -1.95
N GLY A 46 -4.94 -2.25 -1.85
CA GLY A 46 -5.86 -2.01 -0.73
C GLY A 46 -5.20 -2.17 0.65
N PRO A 47 -4.42 -3.25 0.91
CA PRO A 47 -3.68 -3.40 2.17
C PRO A 47 -2.62 -2.32 2.42
N SER A 48 -1.99 -1.81 1.36
CA SER A 48 -1.04 -0.71 1.46
C SER A 48 -1.72 0.59 1.86
N ALA A 49 -2.88 0.89 1.26
CA ALA A 49 -3.68 2.06 1.61
C ALA A 49 -4.19 1.99 3.05
N MET A 50 -4.71 0.83 3.48
CA MET A 50 -5.15 0.60 4.86
C MET A 50 -4.02 0.81 5.86
N TRP A 51 -2.80 0.33 5.56
CA TRP A 51 -1.66 0.53 6.44
C TRP A 51 -1.19 1.99 6.50
N ALA A 52 -1.16 2.68 5.35
CA ALA A 52 -0.80 4.10 5.28
C ALA A 52 -1.74 4.94 6.17
N MET A 53 -3.02 4.60 6.18
CA MET A 53 -4.06 5.24 7.00
C MET A 53 -4.09 4.76 8.47
N GLY A 54 -3.14 3.93 8.89
CA GLY A 54 -3.02 3.46 10.28
C GLY A 54 -3.99 2.35 10.67
N ARG A 55 -4.72 1.74 9.72
CA ARG A 55 -5.67 0.65 9.96
C ARG A 55 -5.02 -0.75 9.99
N GLY A 56 -3.69 -0.81 9.83
CA GLY A 56 -2.93 -2.06 9.76
C GLY A 56 -2.87 -2.65 8.35
N PHE A 57 -2.08 -3.72 8.18
CA PHE A 57 -1.86 -4.36 6.88
C PHE A 57 -2.91 -5.45 6.65
N ILE A 58 -4.11 -5.02 6.27
CA ILE A 58 -5.33 -5.84 6.12
C ILE A 58 -6.01 -5.54 4.79
N ALA A 59 -6.62 -6.55 4.17
CA ALA A 59 -7.30 -6.36 2.89
C ALA A 59 -8.71 -5.78 3.10
N PRO A 60 -9.04 -4.64 2.48
CA PRO A 60 -10.41 -4.14 2.47
C PRO A 60 -11.27 -5.10 1.63
N ASN A 61 -12.43 -5.49 2.14
CA ASN A 61 -13.34 -6.38 1.41
C ASN A 61 -14.17 -5.55 0.41
N LEU A 62 -13.61 -5.33 -0.78
CA LEU A 62 -14.22 -4.51 -1.83
C LEU A 62 -14.97 -5.31 -2.90
N GLU A 63 -14.98 -6.65 -2.80
CA GLU A 63 -15.52 -7.55 -3.83
C GLU A 63 -17.05 -7.64 -3.82
N THR A 64 -17.71 -7.10 -2.80
CA THR A 64 -19.17 -7.16 -2.67
C THR A 64 -19.88 -6.03 -3.45
N LYS A 65 -21.03 -6.32 -4.06
CA LYS A 65 -21.85 -5.31 -4.77
C LYS A 65 -22.23 -4.11 -3.87
N GLU A 66 -22.46 -4.35 -2.58
CA GLU A 66 -22.70 -3.30 -1.59
C GLU A 66 -21.55 -2.28 -1.54
N TRP A 67 -20.31 -2.73 -1.73
CA TRP A 67 -19.12 -1.88 -1.73
C TRP A 67 -18.79 -1.26 -3.08
N ALA A 68 -19.19 -1.87 -4.20
CA ALA A 68 -19.03 -1.24 -5.52
C ALA A 68 -19.88 0.05 -5.63
N GLU A 69 -21.01 0.10 -4.93
CA GLU A 69 -22.00 1.18 -5.06
C GLU A 69 -22.11 2.06 -3.80
N SER A 70 -21.47 1.70 -2.67
CA SER A 70 -21.57 2.49 -1.44
C SER A 70 -20.91 3.88 -1.59
N PRO A 71 -21.59 4.96 -1.12
CA PRO A 71 -21.01 6.30 -1.03
C PRO A 71 -19.84 6.40 -0.05
N GLU A 72 -19.89 5.64 1.05
CA GLU A 72 -18.91 5.71 2.16
C GLU A 72 -17.50 5.31 1.74
N THR A 73 -17.41 4.61 0.61
CA THR A 73 -16.22 3.88 0.17
C THR A 73 -15.72 4.43 -1.17
N LYS A 74 -16.43 5.42 -1.69
CA LYS A 74 -16.18 6.08 -2.97
C LYS A 74 -14.78 6.68 -3.01
N ALA A 75 -14.42 7.47 -2.00
CA ALA A 75 -13.09 8.09 -1.93
C ALA A 75 -11.97 7.04 -1.94
N PHE A 76 -12.15 5.92 -1.25
CA PHE A 76 -11.22 4.80 -1.23
C PHE A 76 -11.08 4.12 -2.61
N ARG A 77 -12.20 3.90 -3.31
CA ARG A 77 -12.20 3.35 -4.67
C ARG A 77 -11.54 4.30 -5.66
N GLU A 78 -11.89 5.58 -5.65
CA GLU A 78 -11.33 6.61 -6.53
C GLU A 78 -9.81 6.75 -6.34
N PHE A 79 -9.34 6.66 -5.10
CA PHE A 79 -7.91 6.65 -4.81
C PHE A 79 -7.21 5.43 -5.43
N LEU A 80 -7.78 4.23 -5.26
CA LEU A 80 -7.22 2.99 -5.81
C LEU A 80 -7.34 2.89 -7.33
N SER A 81 -8.31 3.57 -7.95
CA SER A 81 -8.44 3.69 -9.40
C SER A 81 -7.63 4.85 -9.99
N LEU A 82 -6.89 5.60 -9.16
CA LEU A 82 -6.11 6.80 -9.54
C LEU A 82 -6.97 7.96 -10.06
N GLU A 83 -8.27 7.93 -9.82
CA GLU A 83 -9.20 9.04 -10.09
C GLU A 83 -9.08 10.15 -9.03
N ARG A 84 -8.55 9.80 -7.85
CA ARG A 84 -8.29 10.73 -6.75
C ARG A 84 -6.82 10.67 -6.37
N ALA A 85 -6.23 11.85 -6.20
CA ALA A 85 -4.84 12.01 -5.81
C ALA A 85 -4.64 11.56 -4.35
N SER A 86 -5.41 12.11 -3.41
CA SER A 86 -5.23 11.89 -1.96
C SER A 86 -6.33 11.05 -1.33
N LEU A 87 -6.01 10.42 -0.21
CA LEU A 87 -6.99 9.79 0.66
C LEU A 87 -6.69 10.13 2.11
N ASN A 88 -7.69 10.63 2.84
CA ASN A 88 -7.56 10.90 4.27
C ASN A 88 -8.04 9.71 5.10
N PRO A 89 -7.54 9.53 6.34
CA PRO A 89 -8.02 8.47 7.23
C PRO A 89 -9.52 8.55 7.53
N GLU A 90 -10.06 9.77 7.58
CA GLU A 90 -11.49 10.07 7.80
C GLU A 90 -12.37 9.64 6.63
N ASP A 91 -11.80 9.53 5.43
CA ASP A 91 -12.49 9.06 4.22
C ASP A 91 -12.73 7.53 4.24
N ILE A 92 -12.15 6.81 5.22
CA ILE A 92 -12.33 5.37 5.39
C ILE A 92 -13.32 5.12 6.53
N PRO A 93 -14.49 4.52 6.26
CA PRO A 93 -15.47 4.24 7.30
C PRO A 93 -14.96 3.16 8.26
N GLU A 94 -15.25 3.31 9.55
CA GLU A 94 -14.87 2.33 10.57
C GLU A 94 -15.59 0.99 10.40
N THR A 95 -16.75 1.01 9.76
CA THR A 95 -17.56 -0.15 9.41
C THR A 95 -17.02 -0.94 8.21
N LEU A 96 -15.90 -0.49 7.61
CA LEU A 96 -15.23 -1.18 6.51
C LEU A 96 -14.92 -2.62 6.90
N ARG A 97 -15.57 -3.56 6.20
CA ARG A 97 -15.27 -4.98 6.36
C ARG A 97 -13.89 -5.27 5.83
N THR A 98 -13.12 -6.00 6.61
CA THR A 98 -11.75 -6.37 6.26
C THR A 98 -11.58 -7.87 6.29
N THR A 99 -10.61 -8.34 5.52
CA THR A 99 -10.19 -9.74 5.50
C THR A 99 -8.68 -9.83 5.71
N PRO A 100 -8.18 -10.96 6.23
CA PRO A 100 -6.74 -11.18 6.29
C PRO A 100 -6.12 -11.15 4.90
N VAL A 101 -4.94 -10.56 4.77
CA VAL A 101 -4.20 -10.52 3.50
C VAL A 101 -3.88 -11.93 2.99
N GLY A 102 -3.89 -12.11 1.67
CA GLY A 102 -3.62 -13.39 1.02
C GLY A 102 -2.14 -13.82 1.08
N PRO A 103 -1.81 -15.06 0.66
CA PRO A 103 -0.43 -15.56 0.63
C PRO A 103 0.52 -14.70 -0.19
N PHE A 104 0.04 -14.10 -1.30
CA PHE A 104 0.86 -13.24 -2.16
C PHE A 104 1.33 -11.97 -1.44
N HIS A 105 0.42 -11.27 -0.75
CA HIS A 105 0.75 -10.08 0.05
C HIS A 105 1.68 -10.41 1.22
N ARG A 106 1.54 -11.59 1.82
CA ARG A 106 2.45 -12.04 2.89
C ARG A 106 3.86 -12.31 2.35
N LEU A 107 3.97 -13.00 1.21
CA LEU A 107 5.25 -13.35 0.61
C LEU A 107 6.00 -12.11 0.12
N HIS A 108 5.28 -11.12 -0.40
CA HIS A 108 5.84 -9.90 -0.98
C HIS A 108 5.58 -8.65 -0.13
N CYS A 109 5.42 -8.81 1.19
CA CYS A 109 5.00 -7.73 2.08
C CYS A 109 5.91 -6.49 2.01
N TYR A 110 7.22 -6.69 1.76
CA TYR A 110 8.19 -5.61 1.58
C TYR A 110 7.84 -4.67 0.42
N LEU A 111 7.28 -5.19 -0.68
CA LEU A 111 6.81 -4.37 -1.81
C LEU A 111 5.63 -3.52 -1.36
N PHE A 112 4.64 -4.12 -0.73
CA PHE A 112 3.42 -3.42 -0.32
C PHE A 112 3.67 -2.40 0.80
N TYR A 113 4.60 -2.68 1.73
CA TYR A 113 5.02 -1.72 2.74
C TYR A 113 5.79 -0.54 2.16
N SER A 114 6.58 -0.73 1.09
CA SER A 114 7.21 0.40 0.40
C SER A 114 6.16 1.34 -0.19
N VAL A 115 5.12 0.82 -0.87
CA VAL A 115 4.01 1.63 -1.38
C VAL A 115 3.28 2.35 -0.24
N ALA A 116 2.98 1.63 0.84
CA ALA A 116 2.30 2.20 2.00
C ALA A 116 3.14 3.30 2.68
N ALA A 117 4.47 3.15 2.71
CA ALA A 117 5.38 4.18 3.21
C ALA A 117 5.37 5.42 2.33
N THR A 118 5.34 5.28 1.00
CA THR A 118 5.20 6.40 0.07
C THR A 118 3.91 7.18 0.35
N TRP A 119 2.76 6.50 0.40
CA TRP A 119 1.46 7.13 0.64
C TRP A 119 1.30 7.74 2.04
N LYS A 120 2.11 7.31 3.01
CA LYS A 120 2.14 7.88 4.36
C LYS A 120 2.99 9.16 4.45
N ILE A 121 4.02 9.28 3.62
CA ILE A 121 4.93 10.44 3.58
C ILE A 121 4.38 11.51 2.64
N GLU A 122 3.89 11.09 1.49
CA GLU A 122 3.17 11.91 0.53
C GLU A 122 1.70 11.48 0.57
N PRO A 123 0.86 12.13 1.39
CA PRO A 123 -0.58 12.11 1.14
C PRO A 123 -0.74 12.84 -0.18
N VAL A 124 -0.69 12.09 -1.29
CA VAL A 124 -0.63 12.58 -2.67
C VAL A 124 -1.72 13.65 -2.84
N ALA A 125 -1.36 14.93 -2.88
CA ALA A 125 -2.31 16.05 -2.80
C ALA A 125 -3.27 16.07 -3.99
#